data_AF-A0A8D8J4W1-F1
#
_entry.id   AF-A0A8D8J4W1-F1
#
_cell.length_a   1.000
_cell.length_b   1.000
_cell.length_c   1.000
_cell.angle_alpha   90.00
_cell.angle_beta   90.00
_cell.angle_gamma   90.00
#
_symmetry.space_group_name_H-M   'P 1'
#
loop_
_entity.id
_entity.type
_entity.pdbx_description
1 polymer ?
#
loop_
_entity_poly.entity_id
_entity_poly.type
_entity_poly.pdbx_seq_one_letter_code
_entity_poly.pdbx_strand_id
1 'polypeptide(L)'
;MVLALKNTNGAEERLLRCHDPNLIANVLDFNLSAFVTRNTMEFFEITGISSDFLKLNSNEWENNEEYLKGRQQLKDLKVVNDCAERGVSLIEKFTGKQKKCREYE
;
A
#
# COMPACT_ATOMS: atom_id res chain seq x y z
N MET A 1 13.29 -1.27 10.85
CA MET A 1 12.41 -2.05 9.94
C MET A 1 12.55 -3.55 10.14
N VAL A 2 13.73 -4.17 9.99
CA VAL A 2 13.91 -5.63 10.16
C VAL A 2 13.45 -6.14 11.53
N LEU A 3 13.70 -5.39 12.60
CA LEU A 3 13.19 -5.72 13.93
C LEU A 3 11.65 -5.70 13.99
N ALA A 4 10.99 -4.78 13.28
CA ALA A 4 9.53 -4.68 13.25
C ALA A 4 8.89 -5.87 12.51
N LEU A 5 9.52 -6.36 11.43
CA LEU A 5 9.07 -7.58 10.74
C LEU A 5 9.13 -8.81 11.65
N LYS A 6 10.09 -8.86 12.58
CA LYS A 6 10.27 -9.99 13.51
C LYS A 6 9.44 -9.88 14.80
N ASN A 7 9.03 -8.66 15.20
CA ASN A 7 8.37 -8.40 16.49
C ASN A 7 6.83 -8.39 16.42
N THR A 8 6.20 -8.54 15.26
CA THR A 8 4.73 -8.48 15.11
C THR A 8 4.03 -9.78 15.52
N ASN A 9 4.50 -10.39 16.60
CA ASN A 9 3.76 -11.43 17.33
C ASN A 9 2.66 -10.76 18.16
N GLY A 10 1.54 -10.40 17.52
CA GLY A 10 0.25 -10.29 18.22
C GLY A 10 -0.25 -8.91 18.65
N ALA A 11 0.19 -7.80 18.06
CA ALA A 11 -0.57 -6.55 18.19
C ALA A 11 -1.69 -6.53 17.14
N GLU A 12 -2.95 -6.35 17.57
CA GLU A 12 -4.09 -6.14 16.66
C GLU A 12 -3.73 -5.06 15.64
N GLU A 13 -3.96 -5.39 14.37
CA GLU A 13 -3.59 -4.58 13.23
C GLU A 13 -4.34 -3.24 13.27
N ARG A 14 -3.74 -2.24 13.92
CA ARG A 14 -4.22 -0.86 13.81
C ARG A 14 -3.77 -0.37 12.44
N LEU A 15 -4.55 -0.72 11.41
CA LEU A 15 -4.44 -0.10 10.10
C LEU A 15 -4.50 1.41 10.32
N LEU A 16 -3.35 2.07 10.20
CA LEU A 16 -3.25 3.52 10.19
C LEU A 16 -3.90 4.00 8.89
N ARG A 17 -5.24 4.06 8.90
CA ARG A 17 -6.00 4.64 7.80
C ARG A 17 -5.66 6.12 7.77
N CYS A 18 -5.25 6.62 6.60
CA CYS A 18 -4.89 8.02 6.34
C CYS A 18 -6.01 9.04 6.63
N HIS A 19 -7.11 8.60 7.22
CA HIS A 19 -8.32 9.37 7.45
C HIS A 19 -8.58 9.67 8.93
N ASP A 20 -7.72 9.22 9.86
CA ASP A 20 -7.79 9.68 11.25
C ASP A 20 -7.09 11.05 11.37
N PRO A 21 -7.82 12.16 11.56
CA PRO A 21 -7.23 13.50 11.61
C PRO A 21 -6.29 13.66 12.81
N ASN A 22 -6.46 12.88 13.88
CA ASN A 22 -5.60 12.92 15.06
C ASN A 22 -4.27 12.16 14.85
N LEU A 23 -4.20 11.32 13.80
CA LEU A 23 -2.98 10.63 13.41
C LEU A 23 -2.03 11.57 12.64
N ILE A 24 -2.59 12.49 11.85
CA ILE A 24 -1.84 13.43 11.00
C ILE A 24 -0.95 14.35 11.85
N ALA A 25 -1.41 14.74 13.04
CA ALA A 25 -0.66 15.56 13.98
C ALA A 25 0.65 14.91 14.47
N ASN A 26 0.74 13.58 14.42
CA ASN A 26 1.88 12.81 14.92
C ASN A 26 2.74 12.20 13.79
N VAL A 27 2.46 12.49 12.52
CA VAL A 27 3.16 11.92 11.33
C VAL A 27 4.68 12.11 11.40
N LEU A 28 5.15 13.21 12.00
CA LEU A 28 6.57 13.51 12.17
C LEU A 28 7.28 12.55 13.16
N ASP A 29 6.56 11.95 14.10
CA ASP A 29 7.11 11.03 15.10
C ASP A 29 7.05 9.56 14.64
N PHE A 30 6.46 9.28 13.47
CA PHE A 30 6.37 7.92 12.96
C PHE A 30 7.68 7.48 12.31
N ASN A 31 8.34 6.51 12.94
CA ASN A 31 9.40 5.74 12.32
C ASN A 31 8.81 4.84 11.21
N LEU A 32 9.54 4.60 10.12
CA LEU A 32 9.18 3.64 9.06
C LEU A 32 8.74 2.26 9.58
N SER A 33 9.24 1.84 10.74
CA SER A 33 8.81 0.61 11.41
C SER A 33 7.31 0.57 11.74
N ALA A 34 6.65 1.71 11.89
CA ALA A 34 5.23 1.78 12.20
C ALA A 34 4.33 1.46 11.00
N PHE A 35 4.88 1.47 9.79
CA PHE A 35 4.18 1.08 8.56
C PHE A 35 4.36 -0.40 8.21
N VAL A 36 5.15 -1.11 9.01
CA VAL A 36 5.42 -2.53 8.82
C VAL A 36 4.43 -3.32 9.68
N THR A 37 3.59 -4.13 9.04
CA THR A 37 2.66 -5.05 9.73
C THR A 37 2.99 -6.49 9.38
N ARG A 38 2.26 -7.44 9.96
CA ARG A 38 2.35 -8.86 9.58
C ARG A 38 2.07 -9.04 8.08
N ASN A 39 1.11 -8.30 7.54
CA ASN A 39 0.74 -8.37 6.12
C ASN A 39 1.89 -7.94 5.20
N THR A 40 2.88 -7.19 5.70
CA THR A 40 4.08 -6.87 4.95
C THR A 40 4.87 -8.13 4.60
N MET A 41 5.06 -9.08 5.52
CA MET A 41 5.76 -10.34 5.22
C MET A 41 4.93 -11.25 4.34
N GLU A 42 3.62 -11.37 4.60
CA GLU A 42 2.71 -12.16 3.75
C GLU A 42 2.72 -11.64 2.30
N PHE A 43 2.84 -10.32 2.10
CA PHE A 43 3.03 -9.74 0.78
C PHE A 43 4.33 -10.19 0.10
N PHE A 44 5.46 -10.18 0.80
CA PHE A 44 6.72 -10.69 0.26
C PHE A 44 6.63 -12.17 -0.12
N GLU A 45 5.95 -12.99 0.70
CA GLU A 45 5.72 -14.41 0.42
C GLU A 45 4.84 -14.62 -0.83
N ILE A 46 3.70 -13.93 -0.93
CA ILE A 46 2.76 -14.05 -2.06
C ILE A 46 3.39 -13.58 -3.37
N THR A 47 4.21 -12.52 -3.31
CA THR A 47 4.88 -11.96 -4.51
C THR A 47 6.18 -12.69 -4.85
N GLY A 48 6.69 -13.54 -3.95
CA GLY A 48 7.96 -14.23 -4.11
C GLY A 48 9.20 -13.31 -4.06
N ILE A 49 9.04 -12.09 -3.52
CA ILE A 49 10.14 -11.12 -3.41
C ILE A 49 10.96 -11.47 -2.16
N SER A 50 12.29 -11.57 -2.31
CA SER A 50 13.16 -11.81 -1.16
C SER A 50 13.18 -10.61 -0.21
N SER A 51 12.99 -10.87 1.08
CA SER A 51 13.11 -9.85 2.14
C SER A 51 14.55 -9.56 2.59
N ASP A 52 15.55 -10.29 2.07
CA ASP A 52 16.92 -10.24 2.60
C ASP A 52 17.59 -8.89 2.41
N PHE A 53 17.26 -8.16 1.34
CA PHE A 53 17.79 -6.83 1.09
C PHE A 53 17.40 -5.83 2.19
N LEU A 54 16.35 -6.09 2.98
CA LEU A 54 15.94 -5.23 4.09
C LEU A 54 16.97 -5.21 5.23
N LYS A 55 17.89 -6.18 5.28
CA LYS A 55 19.02 -6.22 6.21
C LYS A 55 20.16 -5.28 5.80
N LEU A 56 20.20 -4.88 4.54
CA LEU A 56 21.22 -3.98 3.98
C LEU A 56 20.83 -2.51 4.21
N ASN A 57 21.81 -1.62 4.10
CA ASN A 57 21.52 -0.19 4.16
C ASN A 57 20.69 0.22 2.92
N SER A 58 19.76 1.17 3.06
CA SER A 58 18.92 1.66 1.97
C SER A 58 19.72 2.17 0.77
N ASN A 59 20.92 2.70 1.02
CA ASN A 59 21.81 3.18 -0.03
C ASN A 59 22.37 2.05 -0.91
N GLU A 60 22.34 0.81 -0.44
CA GLU A 60 22.87 -0.36 -1.14
C GLU A 60 21.79 -1.09 -1.97
N TRP A 61 20.51 -0.73 -1.80
CA TRP A 61 19.39 -1.42 -2.45
C TRP A 61 19.44 -1.30 -3.97
N GLU A 62 19.84 -0.13 -4.50
CA GLU A 62 19.95 0.09 -5.95
C GLU A 62 21.01 -0.81 -6.62
N ASN A 63 21.92 -1.39 -5.83
CA ASN A 63 22.92 -2.35 -6.31
C ASN A 63 22.55 -3.81 -5.99
N ASN A 64 21.44 -4.05 -5.29
CA ASN A 64 21.02 -5.39 -4.90
C ASN A 64 20.10 -6.00 -5.96
N GLU A 65 20.51 -7.13 -6.53
CA GLU A 65 19.76 -7.78 -7.62
C GLU A 65 18.36 -8.22 -7.22
N GLU A 66 18.19 -8.75 -6.00
CA GLU A 66 16.90 -9.22 -5.50
C GLU A 66 15.91 -8.07 -5.29
N TYR A 67 16.41 -6.93 -4.78
CA TYR A 67 15.63 -5.69 -4.71
C TYR A 67 15.20 -5.21 -6.10
N LEU A 68 16.13 -5.16 -7.07
CA LEU A 68 15.84 -4.69 -8.42
C LEU A 68 14.80 -5.57 -9.13
N LYS A 69 14.90 -6.90 -8.99
CA LYS A 69 13.90 -7.85 -9.50
C LYS A 69 12.53 -7.60 -8.88
N GLY A 70 12.45 -7.53 -7.54
CA GLY A 70 11.21 -7.26 -6.83
C GLY A 70 10.59 -5.91 -7.21
N ARG A 71 11.42 -4.86 -7.31
CA ARG A 71 11.00 -3.52 -7.75
C ARG A 71 10.40 -3.56 -9.15
N GLN A 72 10.99 -4.32 -10.08
CA GLN A 72 10.45 -4.45 -11.43
C GLN A 72 9.11 -5.21 -11.43
N GLN A 73 9.02 -6.33 -10.71
CA GLN A 73 7.76 -7.08 -10.55
C GLN A 73 6.63 -6.21 -10.01
N LEU A 74 6.92 -5.34 -9.03
CA LEU A 74 5.93 -4.43 -8.47
C LEU A 74 5.50 -3.31 -9.44
N LYS A 75 6.41 -2.83 -10.29
CA LYS A 75 6.04 -1.87 -11.36
C LYS A 75 5.11 -2.51 -12.39
N ASP A 76 5.32 -3.79 -12.67
CA ASP A 76 4.50 -4.54 -13.62
C ASP A 76 3.18 -5.02 -13.01
N LEU A 77 3.05 -4.97 -11.68
CA LEU A 77 1.81 -5.23 -10.98
C LEU A 77 0.79 -4.15 -11.33
N LYS A 78 -0.20 -4.51 -12.16
CA LYS A 78 -1.29 -3.62 -12.51
C LYS A 78 -2.12 -3.34 -11.26
N VAL A 79 -1.91 -2.17 -10.63
CA VAL A 79 -2.83 -1.65 -9.62
C VAL A 79 -4.09 -1.21 -10.35
N VAL A 80 -4.92 -2.18 -10.72
CA VAL A 80 -6.25 -1.88 -11.26
C VAL A 80 -7.00 -1.23 -10.13
N ASN A 81 -7.52 -0.04 -10.37
CA ASN A 81 -8.39 0.65 -9.45
C ASN A 81 -9.78 0.00 -9.44
N ASP A 82 -9.83 -1.33 -9.39
CA ASP A 82 -11.04 -2.14 -9.56
C ASP A 82 -12.07 -1.81 -8.48
N CYS A 83 -11.62 -1.48 -7.28
CA CYS A 83 -12.49 -0.99 -6.21
C CYS A 83 -13.11 0.39 -6.52
N ALA A 84 -12.36 1.36 -7.05
CA ALA A 84 -12.98 2.65 -7.42
C ALA A 84 -13.79 2.54 -8.70
N GLU A 85 -13.35 1.76 -9.69
CA GLU A 85 -14.12 1.48 -10.92
C GLU A 85 -15.44 0.78 -10.58
N ARG A 86 -15.43 -0.19 -9.64
CA ARG A 86 -16.64 -0.82 -9.11
C ARG A 86 -17.50 0.17 -8.32
N GLY A 87 -16.90 1.05 -7.53
CA GLY A 87 -17.59 2.11 -6.82
C GLY A 87 -18.31 3.08 -7.76
N VAL A 88 -17.61 3.56 -8.80
CA VAL A 88 -18.17 4.40 -9.86
C VAL A 88 -19.30 3.67 -10.59
N SER A 89 -19.09 2.41 -11.01
CA SER A 89 -20.12 1.63 -11.69
C SER A 89 -21.37 1.42 -10.82
N LEU A 90 -21.21 1.20 -9.51
CA LEU A 90 -22.32 1.08 -8.58
C LEU A 90 -23.08 2.40 -8.45
N ILE A 91 -22.37 3.53 -8.31
CA ILE A 91 -22.98 4.87 -8.24
C ILE A 91 -23.71 5.18 -9.55
N GLU A 92 -23.13 4.90 -10.71
CA GLU A 92 -23.75 5.11 -12.03
C GLU A 92 -25.03 4.29 -12.21
N LYS A 93 -25.02 3.02 -11.77
CA LYS A 93 -26.20 2.14 -11.78
C LYS A 93 -27.28 2.63 -10.82
N PHE A 94 -26.90 3.08 -9.63
CA PHE A 94 -27.83 3.53 -8.59
C PHE A 94 -28.46 4.89 -8.91
N THR A 95 -27.67 5.84 -9.44
CA THR A 95 -28.13 7.18 -9.85
C THR A 95 -28.81 7.20 -11.21
N GLY A 96 -28.90 6.05 -11.90
CA GLY A 96 -29.69 5.85 -13.11
C GLY A 96 -29.45 6.94 -14.16
N LYS A 97 -28.20 7.14 -14.61
CA LYS A 97 -27.86 8.14 -15.64
C LYS A 97 -28.54 9.51 -15.44
N GLN A 98 -28.33 10.21 -14.32
CA GLN A 98 -28.57 11.65 -14.29
C GLN A 98 -27.38 12.43 -14.86
N LYS A 99 -27.13 12.24 -16.16
CA LYS A 99 -26.57 13.29 -17.01
C LYS A 99 -27.62 13.64 -18.05
N LYS A 100 -28.68 14.34 -17.63
CA LYS A 100 -29.26 15.33 -18.54
C LYS A 100 -28.18 16.39 -18.68
N CYS A 101 -27.42 16.33 -19.77
CA CYS A 101 -26.66 17.48 -20.24
C CYS A 101 -27.65 18.64 -20.25
N ARG A 102 -27.43 19.61 -19.36
CA ARG A 102 -28.06 20.92 -19.49
C ARG A 102 -27.31 21.55 -20.66
N GLU A 103 -27.84 21.36 -21.86
CA GLU A 103 -27.45 22.17 -23.00
C GLU A 103 -27.77 23.62 -22.58
N TYR A 104 -26.72 24.42 -22.47
CA TYR A 104 -26.86 25.86 -22.28
C TYR A 104 -27.24 26.42 -23.65
N GLU A 105 -28.54 26.70 -23.83
CA GLU A 105 -29.03 27.68 -24.80
C GLU A 105 -28.82 29.10 -24.24
#